data_AF-A0A9P8ZU74-F1
#
_entry.id   AF-A0A9P8ZU74-F1
#
_cell.length_a   1.000
_cell.length_b   1.000
_cell.length_c   1.000
_cell.angle_alpha   90.00
_cell.angle_beta   90.00
_cell.angle_gamma   90.00
#
_symmetry.space_group_name_H-M   'P 1'
#
loop_
_entity.id
_entity.type
_entity.pdbx_description
1 polymer ?
#
loop_
_entity_poly.entity_id
_entity_poly.type
_entity_poly.pdbx_seq_one_letter_code
_entity_poly.pdbx_strand_id
1 'polypeptide(L)'
;MSYNLFRAKALRANHRQARVHRHDFTFQTTSDELGALIGFLAAIGSNALPANLDPTETLNPDVVLEFNARSLHGAERVREHVQDVWAQYPVVILSEVGRGDLAELTRGVKRLFALYKLKPLPMMLDIDLRDDKRVLKPLLYRLTGLSSFPLILIGGHPILDVNSVFSLDKAGALAELLRTSGAIVGGSDARRKYE
;
A
#
# COMPACT_ATOMS: atom_id res chain seq x y z
N MET A 1 26.69 23.12 -67.55
CA MET A 1 27.12 23.78 -66.30
C MET A 1 26.16 23.39 -65.17
N SER A 2 26.70 22.66 -64.20
CA SER A 2 26.35 22.61 -62.76
C SER A 2 24.98 22.15 -62.22
N TYR A 3 25.02 20.93 -61.67
CA TYR A 3 24.42 20.35 -60.44
C TYR A 3 23.55 21.20 -59.48
N ASN A 4 22.46 20.58 -58.98
CA ASN A 4 22.10 20.36 -57.55
C ASN A 4 20.67 19.76 -57.45
N LEU A 5 20.45 18.45 -57.25
CA LEU A 5 20.49 17.61 -56.03
C LEU A 5 19.42 17.94 -54.94
N PHE A 6 18.62 16.90 -54.63
CA PHE A 6 17.74 16.67 -53.47
C PHE A 6 16.42 17.44 -53.26
N ARG A 7 15.30 16.74 -53.51
CA ARG A 7 14.26 16.55 -52.47
C ARG A 7 13.37 15.33 -52.74
N ALA A 8 13.83 14.16 -52.30
CA ALA A 8 12.92 13.06 -52.01
C ALA A 8 12.19 13.38 -50.70
N LYS A 9 10.87 13.56 -50.73
CA LYS A 9 10.04 13.51 -49.52
C LYS A 9 9.03 12.39 -49.67
N ALA A 10 9.32 11.34 -48.91
CA ALA A 10 8.64 10.08 -48.87
C ALA A 10 7.15 10.21 -48.50
N LEU A 11 6.35 9.42 -49.19
CA LEU A 11 5.19 8.72 -48.64
C LEU A 11 5.50 8.20 -47.23
N ARG A 12 4.67 8.55 -46.23
CA ARG A 12 4.09 7.64 -45.22
C ARG A 12 3.34 8.40 -44.11
N ALA A 13 2.13 7.90 -43.83
CA ALA A 13 1.31 8.07 -42.63
C ALA A 13 0.79 9.51 -42.35
N ASN A 14 -0.48 9.87 -42.48
CA ASN A 14 -1.70 9.14 -42.09
C ASN A 14 -1.54 8.29 -40.82
N HIS A 15 -0.89 8.87 -39.81
CA HIS A 15 -1.09 8.44 -38.43
C HIS A 15 -2.18 9.32 -37.84
N ARG A 16 -3.36 8.71 -37.78
CA ARG A 16 -4.55 9.15 -37.05
C ARG A 16 -4.15 9.85 -35.76
N GLN A 17 -4.46 11.15 -35.66
CA GLN A 17 -4.86 11.72 -34.38
C GLN A 17 -6.20 11.11 -33.99
N ALA A 18 -6.21 9.81 -33.72
CA ALA A 18 -7.21 9.26 -32.83
C ALA A 18 -6.85 9.88 -31.48
N ARG A 19 -7.61 10.90 -31.08
CA ARG A 19 -7.82 11.18 -29.67
C ARG A 19 -8.30 9.88 -29.06
N VAL A 20 -7.35 9.06 -28.59
CA VAL A 20 -7.65 8.01 -27.65
C VAL A 20 -8.18 8.78 -26.46
N HIS A 21 -9.49 8.76 -26.27
CA HIS A 21 -10.06 8.96 -24.95
C HIS A 21 -9.38 7.91 -24.07
N ARG A 22 -8.24 8.29 -23.50
CA ARG A 22 -7.62 7.52 -22.43
C ARG A 22 -8.71 7.50 -21.38
N HIS A 23 -9.27 6.33 -21.12
CA HIS A 23 -9.98 6.14 -19.88
C HIS A 23 -8.93 6.44 -18.80
N ASP A 24 -9.04 7.62 -18.21
CA ASP A 24 -8.30 7.99 -17.02
C ASP A 24 -8.93 7.17 -15.90
N PHE A 25 -8.38 5.98 -15.68
CA PHE A 25 -8.77 5.17 -14.55
C PHE A 25 -8.36 5.90 -13.28
N THR A 26 -9.31 6.04 -12.36
CA THR A 26 -9.09 6.50 -10.99
C THR A 26 -9.58 5.42 -10.04
N PHE A 27 -8.98 5.35 -8.86
CA PHE A 27 -9.46 4.44 -7.82
C PHE A 27 -10.91 4.78 -7.46
N GLN A 28 -11.76 3.75 -7.39
CA GLN A 28 -13.19 3.93 -7.10
C GLN A 28 -13.44 4.21 -5.62
N THR A 29 -12.56 3.71 -4.75
CA THR A 29 -12.64 3.88 -3.31
C THR A 29 -11.27 4.20 -2.71
N THR A 30 -11.26 4.86 -1.56
CA THR A 30 -10.04 5.08 -0.76
C THR A 30 -9.45 3.77 -0.25
N SER A 31 -10.28 2.74 -0.07
CA SER A 31 -9.84 1.40 0.34
C SER A 31 -9.06 0.69 -0.76
N ASP A 32 -9.52 0.76 -2.01
CA ASP A 32 -8.78 0.23 -3.17
C ASP A 32 -7.43 0.94 -3.33
N GLU A 33 -7.45 2.26 -3.19
CA GLU A 33 -6.24 3.08 -3.26
C GLU A 33 -5.25 2.76 -2.15
N LEU A 34 -5.72 2.60 -0.91
CA LEU A 34 -4.91 2.19 0.22
C LEU A 34 -4.32 0.79 0.02
N GLY A 35 -5.12 -0.16 -0.47
CA GLY A 35 -4.64 -1.51 -0.77
C GLY A 35 -3.56 -1.51 -1.85
N ALA A 36 -3.74 -0.74 -2.92
CA ALA A 36 -2.73 -0.58 -3.97
C ALA A 36 -1.44 0.07 -3.42
N LEU A 37 -1.56 1.10 -2.57
CA LEU A 37 -0.41 1.70 -1.90
C LEU A 37 0.33 0.69 -1.02
N ILE A 38 -0.37 -0.10 -0.20
CA ILE A 38 0.26 -1.13 0.63
C ILE A 38 0.94 -2.19 -0.23
N GLY A 39 0.29 -2.65 -1.30
CA GLY A 39 0.88 -3.58 -2.27
C GLY A 39 2.17 -3.04 -2.87
N PHE A 40 2.17 -1.78 -3.30
CA PHE A 40 3.36 -1.08 -3.79
C PHE A 40 4.48 -1.02 -2.74
N LEU A 41 4.16 -0.65 -1.49
CA LEU A 41 5.13 -0.58 -0.40
C LEU A 41 5.71 -1.97 -0.04
N ALA A 42 4.95 -3.04 -0.26
CA ALA A 42 5.33 -4.41 0.08
C ALA A 42 6.11 -5.14 -1.03
N ALA A 43 5.87 -4.80 -2.31
CA ALA A 43 6.42 -5.52 -3.46
C ALA A 43 7.96 -5.53 -3.51
N ILE A 44 8.59 -4.36 -3.27
CA ILE A 44 10.06 -4.23 -3.23
C ILE A 44 10.44 -3.30 -2.09
N GLY A 45 11.38 -3.73 -1.24
CA GLY A 45 11.82 -2.94 -0.07
C GLY A 45 12.41 -1.55 -0.40
N SER A 46 12.77 -1.30 -1.66
CA SER A 46 13.26 -0.01 -2.17
C SER A 46 12.22 0.79 -2.96
N ASN A 47 10.96 0.33 -3.04
CA ASN A 47 9.90 1.10 -3.67
C ASN A 47 9.73 2.43 -2.93
N ALA A 48 9.74 3.52 -3.68
CA ALA A 48 9.60 4.87 -3.17
C ALA A 48 8.68 5.67 -4.10
N LEU A 49 7.75 6.43 -3.51
CA LEU A 49 6.90 7.32 -4.28
C LEU A 49 7.73 8.45 -4.92
N PRO A 50 7.37 8.90 -6.13
CA PRO A 50 8.02 10.05 -6.75
C PRO A 50 7.92 11.30 -5.86
N ALA A 51 9.02 12.03 -5.70
CA ALA A 51 9.07 13.20 -4.82
C ALA A 51 8.14 14.36 -5.25
N ASN A 52 7.71 14.37 -6.50
CA ASN A 52 6.79 15.35 -7.09
C ASN A 52 5.33 14.92 -7.07
N LEU A 53 5.00 13.78 -6.46
CA LEU A 53 3.63 13.30 -6.33
C LEU A 53 2.85 14.21 -5.36
N ASP A 54 1.67 14.67 -5.78
CA ASP A 54 0.75 15.41 -4.91
C ASP A 54 -0.06 14.44 -4.04
N PRO A 55 0.11 14.45 -2.70
CA PRO A 55 -0.58 13.53 -1.82
C PRO A 55 -2.07 13.88 -1.59
N THR A 56 -2.52 15.07 -2.04
CA THR A 56 -3.91 15.52 -1.91
C THR A 56 -4.81 14.96 -3.02
N GLU A 57 -4.21 14.52 -4.12
CA GLU A 57 -4.89 13.91 -5.25
C GLU A 57 -4.92 12.37 -5.14
N THR A 58 -5.82 11.76 -5.91
CA THR A 58 -5.84 10.32 -6.11
C THR A 58 -4.55 9.87 -6.79
N LEU A 59 -3.95 8.79 -6.27
CA LEU A 59 -2.73 8.20 -6.81
C LEU A 59 -2.93 7.81 -8.27
N ASN A 60 -1.93 8.12 -9.09
CA ASN A 60 -1.86 7.57 -10.42
C ASN A 60 -1.66 6.05 -10.33
N PRO A 61 -2.59 5.23 -10.85
CA PRO A 61 -2.48 3.78 -10.81
C PRO A 61 -1.20 3.26 -11.47
N ASP A 62 -0.68 3.96 -12.48
CA ASP A 62 0.54 3.58 -13.19
C ASP A 62 1.80 3.68 -12.29
N VAL A 63 1.71 4.35 -11.14
CA VAL A 63 2.81 4.47 -10.15
C VAL A 63 2.82 3.30 -9.17
N VAL A 64 1.63 2.81 -8.79
CA VAL A 64 1.48 1.85 -7.67
C VAL A 64 1.04 0.46 -8.11
N LEU A 65 0.55 0.30 -9.34
CA LEU A 65 0.15 -0.99 -9.90
C LEU A 65 1.15 -1.47 -10.95
N GLU A 66 1.41 -2.77 -10.95
CA GLU A 66 2.28 -3.42 -11.95
C GLU A 66 1.53 -3.77 -13.26
N PHE A 67 0.24 -3.41 -13.36
CA PHE A 67 -0.60 -3.70 -14.51
C PHE A 67 -1.42 -2.49 -14.96
N ASN A 68 -1.87 -2.53 -16.21
CA ASN A 68 -2.68 -1.47 -16.80
C ASN A 68 -4.14 -1.50 -16.29
N ALA A 69 -4.45 -0.62 -15.34
CA ALA A 69 -5.80 -0.43 -14.79
C ALA A 69 -6.78 0.27 -15.76
N ARG A 70 -6.33 0.74 -16.93
CA ARG A 70 -7.18 1.38 -17.95
C ARG A 70 -7.78 0.37 -18.95
N SER A 71 -7.54 -0.92 -18.74
CA SER A 71 -8.12 -1.99 -19.54
C SER A 71 -9.61 -2.17 -19.25
N LEU A 72 -10.35 -2.86 -20.13
CA LEU A 72 -11.79 -3.11 -19.98
C LEU A 72 -12.16 -3.75 -18.62
N HIS A 73 -11.26 -4.54 -18.05
CA HIS A 73 -11.41 -5.20 -16.75
C HIS A 73 -10.55 -4.57 -15.65
N GLY A 74 -10.06 -3.35 -15.84
CA GLY A 74 -9.10 -2.72 -14.94
C GLY A 74 -9.61 -2.61 -13.50
N ALA A 75 -10.85 -2.16 -13.31
CA ALA A 75 -11.46 -2.04 -11.97
C ALA A 75 -11.62 -3.38 -11.24
N GLU A 76 -11.87 -4.46 -11.99
CA GLU A 76 -11.95 -5.81 -11.44
C GLU A 76 -10.56 -6.30 -11.01
N ARG A 77 -9.56 -6.11 -11.86
CA ARG A 77 -8.17 -6.45 -11.55
C ARG A 77 -7.61 -5.66 -10.37
N VAL A 78 -7.99 -4.39 -10.20
CA VAL A 78 -7.62 -3.61 -9.00
C VAL A 78 -8.21 -4.26 -7.74
N ARG A 79 -9.50 -4.62 -7.76
CA ARG A 79 -10.14 -5.27 -6.61
C ARG A 79 -9.51 -6.62 -6.27
N GLU A 80 -9.23 -7.44 -7.28
CA GLU A 80 -8.52 -8.73 -7.10
C GLU A 80 -7.13 -8.50 -6.50
N HIS A 81 -6.35 -7.56 -7.05
CA HIS A 81 -5.04 -7.22 -6.53
C HIS A 81 -5.09 -6.75 -5.07
N VAL A 82 -6.05 -5.88 -4.73
CA VAL A 82 -6.24 -5.38 -3.36
C VAL A 82 -6.62 -6.52 -2.41
N GLN A 83 -7.48 -7.45 -2.84
CA GLN A 83 -7.81 -8.65 -2.06
C GLN A 83 -6.57 -9.53 -1.82
N ASP A 84 -5.75 -9.74 -2.85
CA ASP A 84 -4.50 -10.49 -2.73
C ASP A 84 -3.52 -9.81 -1.75
N VAL A 85 -3.40 -8.48 -1.80
CA VAL A 85 -2.57 -7.70 -0.85
C VAL A 85 -3.05 -7.94 0.58
N TRP A 86 -4.35 -7.85 0.86
CA TRP A 86 -4.86 -8.06 2.21
C TRP A 86 -4.80 -9.52 2.68
N ALA A 87 -4.85 -10.49 1.76
CA ALA A 87 -4.60 -11.89 2.09
C ALA A 87 -3.12 -12.16 2.45
N GLN A 88 -2.18 -11.48 1.78
CA GLN A 88 -0.74 -11.59 2.05
C GLN A 88 -0.31 -10.79 3.28
N TYR A 89 -0.91 -9.63 3.50
CA TYR A 89 -0.59 -8.69 4.57
C TYR A 89 -1.84 -8.33 5.38
N PRO A 90 -2.46 -9.31 6.08
CA PRO A 90 -3.70 -9.08 6.83
C PRO A 90 -3.51 -8.14 8.03
N VAL A 91 -2.26 -7.88 8.41
CA VAL A 91 -1.86 -6.91 9.43
C VAL A 91 -0.70 -6.07 8.91
N VAL A 92 -0.88 -4.75 8.92
CA VAL A 92 0.16 -3.78 8.58
C VAL A 92 0.33 -2.80 9.73
N ILE A 93 1.58 -2.56 10.13
CA ILE A 93 1.95 -1.60 11.18
C ILE A 93 2.94 -0.62 10.57
N LEU A 94 2.49 0.60 10.37
CA LEU A 94 3.32 1.72 9.94
C LEU A 94 3.73 2.50 11.19
N SER A 95 5.00 2.82 11.35
CA SER A 95 5.54 3.42 12.56
C SER A 95 6.56 4.52 12.30
N GLU A 96 6.93 5.24 13.37
CA GLU A 96 8.08 6.12 13.40
C GLU A 96 9.04 5.67 14.52
N VAL A 97 10.36 5.75 14.26
CA VAL A 97 11.42 5.29 15.18
C VAL A 97 11.80 6.34 16.23
N GLY A 98 11.03 7.43 16.34
CA GLY A 98 11.34 8.60 17.17
C GLY A 98 11.62 8.35 18.66
N ARG A 99 11.59 9.42 19.47
CA ARG A 99 11.86 9.34 20.92
C ARG A 99 10.66 9.83 21.72
N GLY A 100 10.55 9.37 22.96
CA GLY A 100 9.47 9.75 23.89
C GLY A 100 8.28 8.79 23.84
N ASP A 101 7.12 9.26 24.30
CA ASP A 101 5.94 8.42 24.58
C ASP A 101 5.41 7.70 23.34
N LEU A 102 5.44 8.34 22.16
CA LEU A 102 5.01 7.73 20.90
C LEU A 102 5.92 6.56 20.47
N ALA A 103 7.20 6.61 20.82
CA ALA A 103 8.15 5.53 20.56
C ALA A 103 7.88 4.35 21.50
N GLU A 104 7.59 4.62 22.78
CA GLU A 104 7.16 3.58 23.72
C GLU A 104 5.89 2.88 23.26
N LEU A 105 4.88 3.66 22.84
CA LEU A 105 3.63 3.15 22.31
C LEU A 105 3.87 2.26 21.08
N THR A 106 4.69 2.72 20.14
CA THR A 106 5.09 1.95 18.95
C THR A 106 5.77 0.63 19.31
N ARG A 107 6.72 0.66 20.26
CA ARG A 107 7.38 -0.58 20.72
C ARG A 107 6.40 -1.51 21.42
N GLY A 108 5.47 -0.98 22.21
CA GLY A 108 4.40 -1.73 22.86
C GLY A 108 3.53 -2.45 21.84
N VAL A 109 3.08 -1.76 20.79
CA VAL A 109 2.30 -2.34 19.69
C VAL A 109 3.10 -3.43 18.97
N LYS A 110 4.34 -3.16 18.53
CA LYS A 110 5.18 -4.16 17.84
C LYS A 110 5.38 -5.42 18.70
N ARG A 111 5.63 -5.26 20.01
CA ARG A 111 5.75 -6.37 20.97
C ARG A 111 4.45 -7.15 21.09
N LEU A 112 3.32 -6.46 21.23
CA LEU A 112 2.00 -7.09 21.33
C LEU A 112 1.73 -8.00 20.12
N PHE A 113 1.86 -7.49 18.90
CA PHE A 113 1.62 -8.29 17.70
C PHE A 113 2.63 -9.44 17.52
N ALA A 114 3.87 -9.29 18.03
CA ALA A 114 4.83 -10.38 18.04
C ALA A 114 4.40 -11.56 18.93
N LEU A 115 3.67 -11.30 20.04
CA LEU A 115 3.14 -12.35 20.92
C LEU A 115 2.07 -13.20 20.24
N TYR A 116 1.31 -12.63 19.30
CA TYR A 116 0.28 -13.34 18.55
C TYR A 116 0.84 -14.34 17.53
N LYS A 117 2.14 -14.26 17.20
CA LYS A 117 2.83 -15.24 16.35
C LYS A 117 2.08 -15.52 15.05
N LEU A 118 1.70 -14.43 14.38
CA LEU A 118 0.80 -14.45 13.24
C LEU A 118 1.43 -15.11 12.02
N LYS A 119 0.57 -15.75 11.21
CA LYS A 119 0.89 -16.19 9.86
C LYS A 119 -0.22 -15.72 8.90
N PRO A 120 0.07 -14.96 7.83
CA PRO A 120 1.36 -14.34 7.51
C PRO A 120 1.91 -13.42 8.63
N LEU A 121 3.22 -13.15 8.59
CA LEU A 121 3.82 -12.20 9.53
C LEU A 121 3.29 -10.79 9.24
N PRO A 122 3.10 -9.93 10.25
CA PRO A 122 2.71 -8.55 10.03
C PRO A 122 3.73 -7.82 9.16
N MET A 123 3.25 -7.01 8.23
CA MET A 123 4.11 -6.03 7.56
C MET A 123 4.41 -4.90 8.56
N MET A 124 5.68 -4.66 8.85
CA MET A 124 6.12 -3.57 9.73
C MET A 124 7.03 -2.64 8.95
N LEU A 125 6.68 -1.35 8.88
CA LEU A 125 7.42 -0.36 8.12
C LEU A 125 7.65 0.92 8.92
N ASP A 126 8.91 1.33 9.03
CA ASP A 126 9.30 2.58 9.69
C ASP A 126 9.31 3.72 8.67
N ILE A 127 8.24 4.53 8.67
CA ILE A 127 7.95 5.56 7.68
C ILE A 127 8.95 6.71 7.73
N ASP A 128 9.42 7.08 8.92
CA ASP A 128 10.38 8.17 9.10
C ASP A 128 11.78 7.87 8.54
N LEU A 129 12.09 6.59 8.30
CA LEU A 129 13.34 6.14 7.69
C LEU A 129 13.29 6.08 6.16
N ARG A 130 12.13 6.31 5.55
CA ARG A 130 11.96 6.27 4.09
C ARG A 130 12.31 7.60 3.41
N ASP A 131 12.78 7.51 2.17
CA ASP A 131 13.10 8.68 1.34
C ASP A 131 11.85 9.46 0.91
N ASP A 132 10.75 8.76 0.67
CA ASP A 132 9.47 9.31 0.21
C ASP A 132 8.54 9.78 1.34
N LYS A 133 9.02 9.79 2.60
CA LYS A 133 8.21 10.11 3.79
C LYS A 133 7.47 11.44 3.72
N ARG A 134 8.01 12.42 2.99
CA ARG A 134 7.40 13.75 2.81
C ARG A 134 6.08 13.68 2.03
N VAL A 135 5.95 12.72 1.12
CA VAL A 135 4.75 12.47 0.32
C VAL A 135 3.90 11.40 0.98
N LEU A 136 4.53 10.35 1.50
CA LEU A 136 3.84 9.19 2.06
C LEU A 136 3.02 9.54 3.32
N LYS A 137 3.53 10.39 4.23
CA LYS A 137 2.78 10.74 5.45
C LYS A 137 1.47 11.50 5.16
N PRO A 138 1.48 12.60 4.36
CA PRO A 138 0.22 13.26 3.99
C PRO A 138 -0.74 12.36 3.21
N LEU A 139 -0.20 11.46 2.37
CA LEU A 139 -0.99 10.50 1.63
C LEU A 139 -1.70 9.50 2.56
N LEU A 140 -0.98 8.93 3.54
CA LEU A 140 -1.56 8.07 4.56
C LEU A 140 -2.63 8.80 5.38
N TYR A 141 -2.41 10.06 5.72
CA TYR A 141 -3.43 10.88 6.38
C TYR A 141 -4.69 11.03 5.51
N ARG A 142 -4.55 11.32 4.21
CA ARG A 142 -5.71 11.41 3.30
C ARG A 142 -6.48 10.09 3.24
N LEU A 143 -5.78 8.96 3.18
CA LEU A 143 -6.39 7.64 2.99
C LEU A 143 -7.02 7.07 4.27
N THR A 144 -6.49 7.43 5.44
CA THR A 144 -6.88 6.81 6.72
C THR A 144 -7.52 7.78 7.71
N GLY A 145 -7.35 9.09 7.51
CA GLY A 145 -7.71 10.13 8.48
C GLY A 145 -6.75 10.23 9.67
N LEU A 146 -5.70 9.41 9.73
CA LEU A 146 -4.78 9.34 10.87
C LEU A 146 -3.48 10.09 10.60
N SER A 147 -3.17 11.05 11.49
CA SER A 147 -1.97 11.90 11.39
C SER A 147 -0.86 11.49 12.36
N SER A 148 -1.13 10.52 13.24
CA SER A 148 -0.20 10.02 14.24
C SER A 148 0.18 8.57 13.98
N PHE A 149 1.37 8.21 14.46
CA PHE A 149 1.91 6.86 14.42
C PHE A 149 1.97 6.28 15.85
N PRO A 150 1.86 4.95 16.03
CA PRO A 150 1.77 3.93 14.98
C PRO A 150 0.39 3.86 14.31
N LEU A 151 0.36 3.66 13.00
CA LEU A 151 -0.85 3.42 12.21
C LEU A 151 -0.98 1.92 11.99
N ILE A 152 -2.09 1.35 12.45
CA ILE A 152 -2.35 -0.10 12.43
C ILE A 152 -3.51 -0.38 11.48
N LEU A 153 -3.27 -1.22 10.48
CA LEU A 153 -4.28 -1.71 9.55
C LEU A 153 -4.52 -3.20 9.80
N ILE A 154 -5.79 -3.59 9.96
CA ILE A 154 -6.19 -5.00 10.10
C ILE A 154 -7.24 -5.27 9.02
N GLY A 155 -6.92 -6.17 8.07
CA GLY A 155 -7.76 -6.45 6.91
C GLY A 155 -8.08 -5.20 6.06
N GLY A 156 -7.14 -4.26 5.98
CA GLY A 156 -7.33 -2.99 5.28
C GLY A 156 -8.08 -1.90 6.05
N HIS A 157 -8.51 -2.17 7.29
CA HIS A 157 -9.20 -1.18 8.13
C HIS A 157 -8.26 -0.53 9.15
N PRO A 158 -8.19 0.81 9.21
CA PRO A 158 -7.38 1.50 10.19
C PRO A 158 -7.99 1.43 11.60
N ILE A 159 -7.15 1.12 12.59
CA ILE A 159 -7.51 1.27 13.99
C ILE A 159 -7.31 2.73 14.40
N LEU A 160 -8.41 3.43 14.69
CA LEU A 160 -8.41 4.88 14.88
C LEU A 160 -7.73 5.33 16.19
N ASP A 161 -7.88 4.56 17.26
CA ASP A 161 -7.19 4.80 18.53
C ASP A 161 -6.22 3.65 18.82
N VAL A 162 -4.93 3.97 18.86
CA VAL A 162 -3.88 2.98 19.15
C VAL A 162 -4.05 2.35 20.54
N ASN A 163 -4.56 3.10 21.53
CA ASN A 163 -4.78 2.56 22.88
C ASN A 163 -5.89 1.50 22.91
N SER A 164 -6.84 1.60 21.97
CA SER A 164 -7.90 0.61 21.83
C SER A 164 -7.35 -0.79 21.54
N VAL A 165 -6.19 -0.92 20.87
CA VAL A 165 -5.57 -2.23 20.58
C VAL A 165 -5.22 -2.99 21.85
N PHE A 166 -4.65 -2.33 22.86
CA PHE A 166 -4.35 -2.97 24.14
C PHE A 166 -5.61 -3.34 24.92
N SER A 167 -6.69 -2.57 24.74
CA SER A 167 -7.99 -2.87 25.34
C SER A 167 -8.65 -4.07 24.67
N LEU A 168 -8.58 -4.15 23.34
CA LEU A 168 -9.06 -5.30 22.54
C LEU A 168 -8.28 -6.57 22.86
N ASP A 169 -6.97 -6.46 23.09
CA ASP A 169 -6.13 -7.58 23.53
C ASP A 169 -6.59 -8.14 24.88
N LYS A 170 -6.72 -7.26 25.89
CA LYS A 170 -7.21 -7.64 27.23
C LYS A 170 -8.60 -8.28 27.20
N ALA A 171 -9.45 -7.84 26.27
CA ALA A 171 -10.79 -8.38 26.06
C ALA A 171 -10.83 -9.67 25.21
N GLY A 172 -9.70 -10.11 24.64
CA GLY A 172 -9.63 -11.23 23.69
C GLY A 172 -10.20 -10.92 22.29
N ALA A 173 -10.85 -9.76 22.11
CA ALA A 173 -11.45 -9.33 20.85
C ALA A 173 -10.41 -9.10 19.73
N LEU A 174 -9.17 -8.73 20.09
CA LEU A 174 -8.10 -8.57 19.11
C LEU A 174 -7.79 -9.88 18.39
N ALA A 175 -7.82 -11.02 19.08
CA ALA A 175 -7.58 -12.34 18.47
C ALA A 175 -8.63 -12.67 17.40
N GLU A 176 -9.91 -12.37 17.68
CA GLU A 176 -10.99 -12.59 16.72
C GLU A 176 -10.90 -11.66 15.52
N LEU A 177 -10.53 -10.40 15.74
CA LEU A 177 -10.32 -9.43 14.67
C LEU A 177 -9.19 -9.90 13.73
N LEU A 178 -8.08 -10.39 14.29
CA LEU A 178 -6.95 -10.93 13.55
C LEU A 178 -7.32 -12.17 12.72
N ARG A 179 -8.13 -13.08 13.28
CA ARG A 179 -8.61 -14.26 12.52
C ARG A 179 -9.54 -13.85 11.39
N THR A 180 -10.43 -12.90 11.65
CA THR A 180 -11.39 -12.39 10.66
C THR A 180 -10.68 -11.69 9.50
N SER A 181 -9.53 -11.05 9.74
CA SER A 181 -8.72 -10.45 8.67
C SER A 181 -7.92 -11.45 7.84
N GLY A 182 -7.93 -12.74 8.19
CA GLY A 182 -7.19 -13.80 7.50
C GLY A 182 -5.86 -14.17 8.15
N ALA A 183 -5.50 -13.58 9.29
CA ALA A 183 -4.29 -13.97 10.01
C ALA A 183 -4.50 -15.20 10.91
N ILE A 184 -3.55 -16.13 10.88
CA ILE A 184 -3.54 -17.32 11.74
C ILE A 184 -2.76 -17.01 13.02
N VAL A 185 -3.47 -16.91 14.14
CA VAL A 185 -2.88 -16.74 15.48
C VAL A 185 -2.12 -17.99 15.92
N GLY A 186 -0.87 -17.84 16.37
CA GLY A 186 0.03 -18.96 16.70
C GLY A 186 0.58 -19.71 15.47
N GLY A 187 0.30 -19.23 14.27
CA GLY A 187 0.67 -19.90 13.02
C GLY A 187 2.18 -20.01 12.77
N SER A 188 3.01 -19.16 13.37
CA SER A 188 4.47 -19.21 13.20
C SER A 188 5.17 -20.27 14.07
N ASP A 189 4.54 -20.77 15.15
CA ASP A 189 5.08 -21.85 15.99
C ASP A 189 4.79 -23.26 15.43
N ALA A 190 3.75 -23.40 14.59
CA ALA A 190 3.23 -24.70 14.16
C ALA A 190 4.21 -25.57 13.35
N ARG A 191 5.33 -25.00 12.88
CA ARG A 191 6.37 -25.74 12.13
C ARG A 191 7.30 -26.60 12.99
N ARG A 192 7.36 -26.43 14.31
CA ARG A 192 8.32 -27.14 15.18
C ARG A 192 7.94 -28.58 15.57
N LYS A 193 6.81 -29.12 15.10
CA LYS A 193 6.34 -30.47 15.50
C LYS A 193 6.67 -31.62 14.52
N TYR A 194 7.39 -31.35 13.43
CA TYR A 194 7.66 -32.37 12.39
C TYR A 194 9.10 -32.34 11.83
N GLU A 195 10.06 -31.75 12.56
CA GLU A 195 11.51 -31.94 12.34
C GLU A 195 12.09 -32.76 13.50
#